data_AF-A0A7S3CG04-F1
#
_entry.id   AF-A0A7S3CG04-F1
#
_cell.length_a   1.000
_cell.length_b   1.000
_cell.length_c   1.000
_cell.angle_alpha   90.00
_cell.angle_beta   90.00
_cell.angle_gamma   90.00
#
_symmetry.space_group_name_H-M   'P 1'
#
loop_
_entity.id
_entity.type
_entity.pdbx_description
1 polymer ?
#
loop_
_entity_poly.entity_id
_entity_poly.type
_entity_poly.pdbx_seq_one_letter_code
_entity_poly.pdbx_strand_id
1 'polypeptide(L)'
;MASIARTGVEVRAAGGHPRTSRPRTWRQRGVSQTKGWRQPGRDRERPAAQCKRGALATSGGRVVSESEGDDNNDDDDLRLEPHERLVDLGGKRVAVVGLGASGLAAAALALDRGASRVAMLDSNPSGPTDAQVEVARDLESSGSCEVALRFGPHDLADFEGCDVIVCSPGVPASSIAPLVPPAATLVSELAFALCEITQNFAVPVACVTGTNGKTTTTTFLCSLLEGLGKTCEACGNIGLPASDVCLRLRRGVRGEGNGTGGLDCLAVEVSSYQLEIESCRDLFRPRAAAILNLTDDHAERHGGVEGYARAKASLANAMRPGVDTLVLPRESESHPCLEATLGEGAKDGAVRMGALPGATARLGHGASIRVQLPWWHDPREFSLGETFLERCAGDHNAMNAAAALILCFALGFDWPRRRVEAALDALEPPPHRLERLGVTGGGVAYVNDSKATNADSVRVALESLGGARARCVLMLGGRGKILGESGSLGLQGLADGVKEVVCFGESGAKIAEEVGARQGLVFLTIAEALEAAHGVAEEGDTVLLSPACASFDEFGSFEERGEWFRRAFESLRG
;
A
#
# COMPACT_ATOMS: atom_id res chain seq x y z
N MET A 1 0.59 -21.50 55.09
CA MET A 1 1.64 -21.05 56.03
C MET A 1 2.57 -20.11 55.26
N ALA A 2 2.81 -18.91 55.83
CA ALA A 2 3.81 -17.87 55.49
C ALA A 2 3.81 -17.35 54.02
N SER A 3 3.36 -16.14 53.66
CA SER A 3 3.48 -14.75 54.18
C SER A 3 4.85 -14.08 53.92
N ILE A 4 4.77 -12.78 53.56
CA ILE A 4 5.78 -11.70 53.55
C ILE A 4 6.52 -11.51 52.20
N ALA A 5 6.64 -10.32 51.58
CA ALA A 5 6.04 -9.00 51.78
C ALA A 5 6.25 -8.12 50.53
N ARG A 6 5.27 -7.24 50.30
CA ARG A 6 5.36 -6.04 49.44
C ARG A 6 6.17 -4.96 50.15
N THR A 7 7.02 -4.24 49.44
CA THR A 7 7.50 -2.92 49.84
C THR A 7 7.14 -1.91 48.76
N GLY A 8 6.25 -0.99 49.12
CA GLY A 8 5.96 0.20 48.36
C GLY A 8 6.91 1.32 48.78
N VAL A 9 7.21 2.20 47.83
CA VAL A 9 7.86 3.49 48.10
C VAL A 9 6.90 4.58 47.62
N GLU A 10 6.31 5.27 48.59
CA GLU A 10 5.66 6.57 48.42
C GLU A 10 6.71 7.63 48.15
N VAL A 11 6.50 8.49 47.15
CA VAL A 11 7.17 9.79 47.06
C VAL A 11 6.11 10.87 47.23
N ARG A 12 6.25 11.61 48.33
CA ARG A 12 5.41 12.74 48.72
C ARG A 12 5.62 13.94 47.81
N ALA A 13 4.50 14.62 47.55
CA ALA A 13 4.42 15.95 46.98
C ALA A 13 5.11 17.00 47.87
N ALA A 14 5.83 17.94 47.24
CA ALA A 14 6.21 19.21 47.82
C ALA A 14 5.91 20.32 46.80
N GLY A 15 5.03 21.25 47.21
CA GLY A 15 4.63 22.41 46.41
C GLY A 15 5.68 23.52 46.41
N GLY A 16 5.60 24.38 45.38
CA GLY A 16 6.36 25.62 45.29
C GLY A 16 6.08 26.36 43.98
N HIS A 17 5.11 27.28 43.99
CA HIS A 17 5.01 28.36 43.01
C HIS A 17 6.24 29.28 43.09
N PRO A 18 6.69 29.86 41.97
CA PRO A 18 6.40 31.29 41.80
C PRO A 18 6.19 31.78 40.35
N ARG A 19 5.22 32.70 40.24
CA ARG A 19 5.24 34.00 39.53
C ARG A 19 5.66 34.07 38.06
N THR A 20 4.62 34.29 37.27
CA THR A 20 4.51 35.13 36.07
C THR A 20 5.60 36.19 35.82
N SER A 21 6.10 36.25 34.59
CA SER A 21 6.51 37.50 33.96
C SER A 21 6.34 37.45 32.43
N ARG A 22 5.44 38.31 31.93
CA ARG A 22 5.40 38.78 30.53
C ARG A 22 6.53 39.78 30.32
N PRO A 23 7.08 39.87 29.10
CA PRO A 23 6.89 41.10 28.32
C PRO A 23 6.82 40.80 26.80
N ARG A 24 6.45 41.66 25.86
CA ARG A 24 5.81 42.98 25.78
C ARG A 24 5.42 43.10 24.31
N THR A 25 4.21 43.58 24.08
CA THR A 25 3.72 44.06 22.79
C THR A 25 4.61 45.19 22.27
N TRP A 26 4.93 45.18 20.98
CA TRP A 26 5.37 46.38 20.25
C TRP A 26 4.50 46.66 19.03
N ARG A 27 4.18 47.94 18.97
CA ARG A 27 3.15 48.64 18.22
C ARG A 27 3.27 48.54 16.69
N GLN A 28 2.10 48.56 16.08
CA GLN A 28 1.83 49.08 14.74
C GLN A 28 2.53 50.43 14.47
N ARG A 29 3.08 50.57 13.27
CA ARG A 29 3.07 51.83 12.52
C ARG A 29 2.52 51.54 11.12
N GLY A 30 1.33 52.05 10.86
CA GLY A 30 0.85 52.24 9.51
C GLY A 30 1.54 53.45 8.89
N VAL A 31 1.87 53.33 7.61
CA VAL A 31 1.96 54.47 6.70
C VAL A 31 1.21 54.05 5.44
N SER A 32 0.10 54.72 5.20
CA SER A 32 -0.61 54.72 3.93
C SER A 32 0.18 55.54 2.93
N GLN A 33 0.22 55.13 1.67
CA GLN A 33 0.02 56.03 0.53
C GLN A 33 -0.56 55.26 -0.66
N THR A 34 -1.64 55.83 -1.18
CA THR A 34 -2.40 55.47 -2.37
C THR A 34 -1.81 56.15 -3.63
N LYS A 35 -2.32 55.72 -4.80
CA LYS A 35 -2.14 56.20 -6.20
C LYS A 35 -1.21 55.28 -7.02
N GLY A 36 -1.54 54.79 -8.21
CA GLY A 36 -2.70 54.96 -9.08
C GLY A 36 -2.35 54.44 -10.48
N TRP A 37 -3.32 53.78 -11.14
CA TRP A 37 -3.55 53.70 -12.60
C TRP A 37 -2.37 53.42 -13.58
N ARG A 38 -2.48 52.33 -14.36
CA ARG A 38 -2.86 52.32 -15.81
C ARG A 38 -2.58 50.95 -16.48
N GLN A 39 -3.57 50.47 -17.24
CA GLN A 39 -3.38 49.53 -18.36
C GLN A 39 -2.68 50.21 -19.55
N PRO A 40 -2.21 49.42 -20.53
CA PRO A 40 -2.93 49.44 -21.81
C PRO A 40 -3.13 48.06 -22.44
N GLY A 41 -4.28 47.87 -23.10
CA GLY A 41 -4.56 46.73 -23.98
C GLY A 41 -4.10 46.94 -25.43
N ARG A 42 -4.19 45.85 -26.19
CA ARG A 42 -4.46 45.71 -27.65
C ARG A 42 -4.75 44.20 -27.86
N ASP A 43 -6.00 43.79 -27.98
CA ASP A 43 -6.80 43.67 -29.22
C ASP A 43 -6.15 42.85 -30.34
N ARG A 44 -6.71 41.66 -30.57
CA ARG A 44 -7.06 41.14 -31.90
C ARG A 44 -8.19 40.11 -31.81
N GLU A 45 -9.09 40.20 -32.79
CA GLU A 45 -10.48 39.76 -32.86
C GLU A 45 -10.64 38.26 -33.27
N ARG A 46 -11.59 37.54 -32.63
CA ARG A 46 -12.82 36.85 -33.14
C ARG A 46 -12.66 35.69 -34.16
N PRO A 47 -13.67 34.77 -34.33
CA PRO A 47 -15.02 34.74 -33.73
C PRO A 47 -15.46 33.39 -33.09
N ALA A 48 -16.50 33.53 -32.25
CA ALA A 48 -17.31 32.47 -31.66
C ALA A 48 -18.30 31.84 -32.67
N ALA A 49 -18.53 30.53 -32.53
CA ALA A 49 -19.62 29.82 -33.19
C ALA A 49 -20.83 29.72 -32.23
N GLN A 50 -21.98 30.20 -32.72
CA GLN A 50 -23.30 30.03 -32.13
C GLN A 50 -23.74 28.56 -32.18
N CYS A 51 -24.33 28.06 -31.10
CA CYS A 51 -25.32 26.99 -31.20
C CYS A 51 -26.60 27.39 -30.43
N LYS A 52 -27.72 27.33 -31.16
CA LYS A 52 -29.02 27.90 -30.80
C LYS A 52 -29.74 27.01 -29.79
N ARG A 53 -30.29 27.62 -28.74
CA ARG A 53 -31.38 27.06 -27.92
C ARG A 53 -32.68 27.14 -28.71
N GLY A 54 -33.36 26.01 -28.88
CA GLY A 54 -34.76 25.94 -29.30
C GLY A 54 -35.64 25.72 -28.08
N ALA A 55 -36.48 26.71 -27.77
CA ALA A 55 -37.59 26.59 -26.82
C ALA A 55 -38.88 26.36 -27.62
N LEU A 56 -39.64 25.33 -27.25
CA LEU A 56 -41.03 25.14 -27.69
C LEU A 56 -41.83 24.72 -26.46
N ALA A 57 -42.69 25.62 -26.02
CA ALA A 57 -43.74 25.38 -25.06
C ALA A 57 -45.02 25.00 -25.81
N THR A 58 -45.68 23.92 -25.41
CA THR A 58 -47.11 23.72 -25.65
C THR A 58 -47.78 23.07 -24.44
N SER A 59 -48.98 23.56 -24.21
CA SER A 59 -49.89 23.46 -23.07
C SER A 59 -50.54 22.09 -22.85
N GLY A 60 -50.77 21.77 -21.56
CA GLY A 60 -52.11 21.49 -21.01
C GLY A 60 -52.77 20.15 -21.32
N GLY A 61 -52.92 19.31 -20.28
CA GLY A 61 -53.85 18.18 -20.28
C GLY A 61 -53.68 17.30 -19.04
N ARG A 62 -54.38 17.62 -17.96
CA ARG A 62 -54.43 16.84 -16.71
C ARG A 62 -55.44 15.70 -16.91
N VAL A 63 -54.97 14.45 -16.95
CA VAL A 63 -55.82 13.27 -16.80
C VAL A 63 -55.34 12.54 -15.55
N VAL A 64 -56.24 12.40 -14.60
CA VAL A 64 -56.05 11.61 -13.39
C VAL A 64 -56.40 10.18 -13.77
N SER A 65 -55.44 9.27 -13.69
CA SER A 65 -55.68 7.83 -13.66
C SER A 65 -54.98 7.28 -12.44
N GLU A 66 -55.77 6.72 -11.53
CA GLU A 66 -55.31 5.85 -10.45
C GLU A 66 -54.50 4.71 -11.07
N SER A 67 -53.27 4.50 -10.58
CA SER A 67 -52.51 3.28 -10.83
C SER A 67 -51.97 2.77 -9.51
N GLU A 68 -52.28 1.49 -9.31
CA GLU A 68 -51.91 0.61 -8.22
C GLU A 68 -50.39 0.65 -7.96
N GLY A 69 -49.99 0.41 -6.71
CA GLY A 69 -48.60 0.37 -6.32
C GLY A 69 -47.88 -0.79 -6.98
N ASP A 70 -46.99 -0.46 -7.92
CA ASP A 70 -45.98 -1.37 -8.44
C ASP A 70 -44.66 -1.12 -7.69
N ASP A 71 -44.19 -2.16 -7.01
CA ASP A 71 -42.82 -2.31 -6.51
C ASP A 71 -41.84 -2.36 -7.70
N ASN A 72 -41.49 -1.21 -8.27
CA ASN A 72 -40.50 -1.07 -9.35
C ASN A 72 -39.16 -0.52 -8.84
N ASN A 73 -38.53 -1.21 -7.89
CA ASN A 73 -37.15 -0.89 -7.49
C ASN A 73 -36.10 -1.50 -8.44
N ASP A 74 -36.41 -2.63 -9.08
CA ASP A 74 -35.43 -3.36 -9.92
C ASP A 74 -35.12 -2.64 -11.26
N ASP A 75 -36.06 -1.85 -11.78
CA ASP A 75 -35.94 -1.17 -13.09
C ASP A 75 -35.19 0.17 -12.99
N ASP A 76 -35.15 0.80 -11.81
CA ASP A 76 -34.38 2.02 -11.56
C ASP A 76 -32.89 1.71 -11.29
N ASP A 77 -32.57 0.57 -10.69
CA ASP A 77 -31.19 0.12 -10.49
C ASP A 77 -30.45 -0.13 -11.80
N LEU A 78 -31.15 -0.63 -12.84
CA LEU A 78 -30.57 -0.87 -14.16
C LEU A 78 -30.09 0.42 -14.86
N ARG A 79 -30.54 1.60 -14.41
CA ARG A 79 -30.14 2.92 -14.93
C ARG A 79 -28.93 3.52 -14.22
N LEU A 80 -28.59 3.01 -13.04
CA LEU A 80 -27.43 3.45 -12.27
C LEU A 80 -26.15 2.92 -12.88
N GLU A 81 -25.12 3.75 -12.91
CA GLU A 81 -23.77 3.35 -13.27
C GLU A 81 -23.25 2.29 -12.28
N PRO A 82 -22.38 1.34 -12.69
CA PRO A 82 -21.97 0.23 -11.85
C PRO A 82 -21.40 0.62 -10.48
N HIS A 83 -20.77 1.79 -10.37
CA HIS A 83 -20.25 2.31 -9.11
C HIS A 83 -21.34 2.87 -8.18
N GLU A 84 -22.42 3.46 -8.72
CA GLU A 84 -23.50 4.06 -7.92
C GLU A 84 -24.23 2.97 -7.11
N ARG A 85 -24.40 1.78 -7.72
CA ARG A 85 -24.97 0.58 -7.08
C ARG A 85 -24.15 0.05 -5.90
N LEU A 86 -22.89 0.46 -5.78
CA LEU A 86 -22.00 0.04 -4.70
C LEU A 86 -21.90 1.08 -3.57
N VAL A 87 -22.40 2.30 -3.81
CA VAL A 87 -22.30 3.42 -2.87
C VAL A 87 -23.59 3.63 -2.09
N ASP A 88 -24.74 3.55 -2.76
CA ASP A 88 -26.05 3.52 -2.09
C ASP A 88 -26.50 2.06 -1.96
N LEU A 89 -26.51 1.54 -0.73
CA LEU A 89 -26.89 0.17 -0.42
C LEU A 89 -28.25 0.11 0.28
N GLY A 90 -29.05 1.17 0.21
CA GLY A 90 -30.39 1.21 0.77
C GLY A 90 -31.23 -0.01 0.36
N GLY A 91 -31.62 -0.82 1.33
CA GLY A 91 -32.42 -2.03 1.09
C GLY A 91 -31.63 -3.25 0.59
N LYS A 92 -30.34 -3.10 0.25
CA LYS A 92 -29.50 -4.14 -0.34
C LYS A 92 -28.96 -5.14 0.67
N ARG A 93 -28.74 -6.37 0.21
CA ARG A 93 -28.14 -7.48 0.96
C ARG A 93 -26.70 -7.67 0.51
N VAL A 94 -25.77 -7.54 1.46
CA VAL A 94 -24.33 -7.57 1.19
C VAL A 94 -23.71 -8.80 1.86
N ALA A 95 -22.97 -9.60 1.11
CA ALA A 95 -22.09 -10.62 1.68
C ALA A 95 -20.65 -10.09 1.75
N VAL A 96 -19.98 -10.26 2.88
CA VAL A 96 -18.58 -9.92 3.07
C VAL A 96 -17.81 -11.19 3.36
N VAL A 97 -16.87 -11.54 2.48
CA VAL A 97 -16.17 -12.83 2.50
C VAL A 97 -14.72 -12.66 2.95
N GLY A 98 -14.35 -13.39 4.00
CA GLY A 98 -13.08 -13.30 4.71
C GLY A 98 -13.10 -12.16 5.72
N LEU A 99 -13.07 -12.49 7.01
CA LEU A 99 -13.33 -11.55 8.10
C LEU A 99 -12.05 -11.16 8.85
N GLY A 100 -10.97 -10.93 8.09
CA GLY A 100 -9.79 -10.20 8.58
C GLY A 100 -10.07 -8.69 8.67
N ALA A 101 -9.02 -7.88 8.88
CA ALA A 101 -9.16 -6.42 9.03
C ALA A 101 -9.93 -5.76 7.86
N SER A 102 -9.63 -6.14 6.61
CA SER A 102 -10.33 -5.61 5.43
C SER A 102 -11.81 -5.99 5.38
N GLY A 103 -12.16 -7.23 5.71
CA GLY A 103 -13.56 -7.67 5.72
C GLY A 103 -14.38 -7.00 6.80
N LEU A 104 -13.83 -6.87 8.01
CA LEU A 104 -14.50 -6.16 9.10
C LEU A 104 -14.76 -4.68 8.74
N ALA A 105 -13.80 -4.02 8.11
CA ALA A 105 -13.97 -2.66 7.62
C ALA A 105 -15.01 -2.56 6.50
N ALA A 106 -15.04 -3.53 5.57
CA ALA A 106 -16.05 -3.58 4.50
C ALA A 106 -17.47 -3.79 5.03
N ALA A 107 -17.64 -4.65 6.05
CA ALA A 107 -18.94 -4.88 6.69
C ALA A 107 -19.47 -3.60 7.37
N ALA A 108 -18.59 -2.86 8.06
CA ALA A 108 -18.93 -1.56 8.62
C ALA A 108 -19.27 -0.52 7.55
N LEU A 109 -18.56 -0.50 6.43
CA LEU A 109 -18.84 0.40 5.30
C LEU A 109 -20.19 0.06 4.63
N ALA A 110 -20.51 -1.22 4.48
CA ALA A 110 -21.79 -1.65 3.93
C ALA A 110 -22.97 -1.16 4.77
N LEU A 111 -22.87 -1.26 6.10
CA LEU A 111 -23.87 -0.71 7.01
C LEU A 111 -23.99 0.81 6.89
N ASP A 112 -22.86 1.53 6.86
CA ASP A 112 -22.82 3.00 6.76
C ASP A 112 -23.38 3.51 5.41
N ARG A 113 -23.39 2.64 4.39
CA ARG A 113 -24.04 2.84 3.09
C ARG A 113 -25.52 2.42 3.04
N GLY A 114 -26.07 1.93 4.14
CA GLY A 114 -27.51 1.66 4.27
C GLY A 114 -27.95 0.23 3.93
N ALA A 115 -27.02 -0.73 3.88
CA ALA A 115 -27.35 -2.14 3.67
C ALA A 115 -28.43 -2.63 4.66
N SER A 116 -29.46 -3.30 4.15
CA SER A 116 -30.53 -3.90 4.97
C SER A 116 -30.09 -5.20 5.63
N ARG A 117 -29.10 -5.87 5.04
CA ARG A 117 -28.50 -7.10 5.55
C ARG A 117 -27.01 -7.16 5.23
N VAL A 118 -26.21 -7.58 6.21
CA VAL A 118 -24.78 -7.86 6.05
C VAL A 118 -24.48 -9.29 6.52
N ALA A 119 -24.20 -10.17 5.58
CA ALA A 119 -23.73 -11.53 5.85
C ALA A 119 -22.19 -11.53 5.94
N MET A 120 -21.66 -11.79 7.12
CA MET A 120 -20.24 -11.87 7.43
C MET A 120 -19.79 -13.34 7.37
N LEU A 121 -19.05 -13.70 6.31
CA LEU A 121 -18.69 -15.07 5.96
C LEU A 121 -17.18 -15.30 6.10
N ASP A 122 -16.75 -16.35 6.82
CA ASP A 122 -15.35 -16.76 6.89
C ASP A 122 -15.20 -18.27 6.71
N SER A 123 -14.20 -18.72 5.97
CA SER A 123 -14.01 -20.15 5.70
C SER A 123 -13.35 -20.90 6.88
N ASN A 124 -12.86 -20.19 7.90
CA ASN A 124 -12.25 -20.78 9.07
C ASN A 124 -13.26 -21.61 9.89
N PRO A 125 -13.10 -22.95 9.98
CA PRO A 125 -14.03 -23.81 10.71
C PRO A 125 -13.93 -23.66 12.23
N SER A 126 -12.92 -22.94 12.74
CA SER A 126 -12.69 -22.74 14.18
C SER A 126 -13.71 -21.81 14.84
N GLY A 127 -14.56 -21.16 14.03
CA GLY A 127 -15.56 -20.19 14.50
C GLY A 127 -15.03 -18.75 14.61
N PRO A 128 -15.87 -17.82 15.09
CA PRO A 128 -15.52 -16.42 15.18
C PRO A 128 -14.48 -16.14 16.25
N THR A 129 -13.62 -15.16 15.97
CA THR A 129 -12.80 -14.47 16.97
C THR A 129 -13.65 -13.45 17.74
N ASP A 130 -13.19 -13.05 18.93
CA ASP A 130 -13.89 -12.03 19.74
C ASP A 130 -14.10 -10.72 18.97
N ALA A 131 -13.10 -10.29 18.18
CA ALA A 131 -13.20 -9.08 17.36
C ALA A 131 -14.30 -9.18 16.29
N GLN A 132 -14.48 -10.35 15.67
CA GLN A 132 -15.55 -10.56 14.68
C GLN A 132 -16.93 -10.53 15.33
N VAL A 133 -17.06 -11.12 16.52
CA VAL A 133 -18.33 -11.07 17.29
C VAL A 133 -18.64 -9.64 17.73
N GLU A 134 -17.65 -8.90 18.21
CA GLU A 134 -17.80 -7.51 18.63
C GLU A 134 -18.29 -6.62 17.48
N VAL A 135 -17.62 -6.69 16.32
CA VAL A 135 -18.04 -5.94 15.13
C VAL A 135 -19.47 -6.32 14.73
N ALA A 136 -19.81 -7.61 14.67
CA ALA A 136 -21.17 -8.02 14.30
C ALA A 136 -22.23 -7.45 15.26
N ARG A 137 -21.97 -7.48 16.58
CA ARG A 137 -22.87 -6.88 17.59
C ARG A 137 -23.01 -5.38 17.42
N ASP A 138 -21.91 -4.68 17.16
CA ASP A 138 -21.93 -3.24 16.93
C ASP A 138 -22.79 -2.90 15.70
N LEU A 139 -22.65 -3.67 14.62
CA LEU A 139 -23.47 -3.52 13.41
C LEU A 139 -24.96 -3.78 13.71
N GLU A 140 -25.30 -4.86 14.43
CA GLU A 140 -26.69 -5.17 14.82
C GLU A 140 -27.29 -4.08 15.71
N SER A 141 -26.50 -3.52 16.63
CA SER A 141 -26.96 -2.52 17.61
C SER A 141 -27.46 -1.22 16.97
N SER A 142 -27.08 -0.96 15.71
CA SER A 142 -27.60 0.16 14.91
C SER A 142 -29.10 0.03 14.59
N GLY A 143 -29.68 -1.16 14.73
CA GLY A 143 -31.12 -1.45 14.53
C GLY A 143 -31.62 -1.34 13.10
N SER A 144 -30.74 -1.04 12.13
CA SER A 144 -31.11 -0.75 10.73
C SER A 144 -30.71 -1.87 9.75
N CYS A 145 -30.01 -2.90 10.24
CA CYS A 145 -29.44 -3.96 9.41
C CYS A 145 -29.53 -5.31 10.13
N GLU A 146 -29.96 -6.36 9.42
CA GLU A 146 -29.78 -7.74 9.85
C GLU A 146 -28.32 -8.14 9.65
N VAL A 147 -27.67 -8.72 10.66
CA VAL A 147 -26.30 -9.24 10.53
C VAL A 147 -26.34 -10.75 10.70
N ALA A 148 -25.63 -11.46 9.82
CA ALA A 148 -25.50 -12.91 9.90
C ALA A 148 -24.02 -13.28 9.91
N LEU A 149 -23.61 -14.14 10.85
CA LEU A 149 -22.25 -14.67 10.94
C LEU A 149 -22.23 -16.14 10.52
N ARG A 150 -21.34 -16.50 9.59
CA ARG A 150 -21.18 -17.87 9.09
C ARG A 150 -19.71 -18.26 8.98
N PHE A 151 -19.39 -19.43 9.52
CA PHE A 151 -18.02 -19.97 9.58
C PHE A 151 -17.90 -21.36 8.98
N GLY A 152 -16.82 -21.61 8.24
CA GLY A 152 -16.55 -22.87 7.55
C GLY A 152 -16.78 -22.77 6.03
N PRO A 153 -16.69 -23.90 5.31
CA PRO A 153 -16.77 -23.90 3.85
C PRO A 153 -18.01 -23.17 3.32
N HIS A 154 -17.81 -22.39 2.26
CA HIS A 154 -18.87 -21.63 1.61
C HIS A 154 -19.62 -22.48 0.59
N ASP A 155 -20.93 -22.27 0.49
CA ASP A 155 -21.79 -22.87 -0.53
C ASP A 155 -22.72 -21.84 -1.19
N LEU A 156 -23.58 -22.31 -2.11
CA LEU A 156 -24.50 -21.43 -2.85
C LEU A 156 -25.52 -20.72 -1.96
N ALA A 157 -25.93 -21.34 -0.84
CA ALA A 157 -26.95 -20.76 0.04
C ALA A 157 -26.41 -19.54 0.80
N ASP A 158 -25.10 -19.49 1.05
CA ASP A 158 -24.45 -18.34 1.70
C ASP A 158 -24.58 -17.04 0.88
N PHE A 159 -24.76 -17.15 -0.44
CA PHE A 159 -24.85 -16.01 -1.36
C PHE A 159 -26.26 -15.79 -1.93
N GLU A 160 -27.23 -16.64 -1.57
CA GLU A 160 -28.58 -16.59 -2.13
C GLU A 160 -29.25 -15.23 -1.82
N GLY A 161 -29.70 -14.56 -2.89
CA GLY A 161 -30.35 -13.25 -2.80
C GLY A 161 -29.43 -12.11 -2.36
N CYS A 162 -28.12 -12.27 -2.37
CA CYS A 162 -27.18 -11.15 -2.17
C CYS A 162 -27.11 -10.28 -3.43
N ASP A 163 -27.09 -8.96 -3.23
CA ASP A 163 -26.92 -7.97 -4.31
C ASP A 163 -25.43 -7.67 -4.55
N VAL A 164 -24.64 -7.62 -3.48
CA VAL A 164 -23.22 -7.27 -3.52
C VAL A 164 -22.43 -8.28 -2.68
N ILE A 165 -21.30 -8.73 -3.23
CA ILE A 165 -20.36 -9.63 -2.55
C ILE A 165 -19.00 -8.95 -2.51
N VAL A 166 -18.56 -8.58 -1.31
CA VAL A 166 -17.27 -7.93 -1.08
C VAL A 166 -16.26 -8.97 -0.61
N CYS A 167 -15.24 -9.21 -1.42
CA CYS A 167 -14.23 -10.23 -1.18
C CYS A 167 -12.96 -9.61 -0.60
N SER A 168 -12.49 -10.14 0.53
CA SER A 168 -11.20 -9.78 1.12
C SER A 168 -10.04 -10.31 0.27
N PRO A 169 -8.88 -9.62 0.22
CA PRO A 169 -7.74 -10.01 -0.62
C PRO A 169 -7.19 -11.42 -0.33
N GLY A 170 -7.29 -11.89 0.91
CA GLY A 170 -6.84 -13.23 1.29
C GLY A 170 -7.68 -14.37 0.69
N VAL A 171 -8.92 -14.09 0.29
CA VAL A 171 -9.86 -15.11 -0.22
C VAL A 171 -9.68 -15.24 -1.74
N PRO A 172 -9.42 -16.44 -2.28
CA PRO A 172 -9.40 -16.68 -3.73
C PRO A 172 -10.70 -16.30 -4.41
N ALA A 173 -10.67 -15.29 -5.30
CA ALA A 173 -11.83 -14.94 -6.10
C ALA A 173 -12.33 -16.15 -6.92
N SER A 174 -11.41 -17.02 -7.36
CA SER A 174 -11.73 -18.28 -8.05
C SER A 174 -12.51 -19.29 -7.18
N SER A 175 -12.43 -19.18 -5.85
CA SER A 175 -13.20 -20.02 -4.92
C SER A 175 -14.61 -19.47 -4.68
N ILE A 176 -14.81 -18.16 -4.84
CA ILE A 176 -16.09 -17.49 -4.59
C ILE A 176 -16.90 -17.31 -5.87
N ALA A 177 -16.27 -16.93 -6.99
CA ALA A 177 -16.93 -16.66 -8.27
C ALA A 177 -17.92 -17.76 -8.73
N PRO A 178 -17.65 -19.07 -8.57
CA PRO A 178 -18.62 -20.12 -8.92
C PRO A 178 -19.87 -20.16 -8.03
N LEU A 179 -19.81 -19.54 -6.85
CA LEU A 179 -20.90 -19.48 -5.87
C LEU A 179 -21.71 -18.18 -5.99
N VAL A 180 -21.24 -17.22 -6.78
CA VAL A 180 -21.87 -15.90 -6.94
C VAL A 180 -23.13 -16.03 -7.83
N PRO A 181 -24.31 -15.58 -7.34
CA PRO A 181 -25.50 -15.51 -8.19
C PRO A 181 -25.29 -14.58 -9.38
N PRO A 182 -25.86 -14.87 -10.57
CA PRO A 182 -25.68 -14.04 -11.76
C PRO A 182 -26.09 -12.56 -11.61
N ALA A 183 -27.03 -12.25 -10.70
CA ALA A 183 -27.50 -10.89 -10.44
C ALA A 183 -26.61 -10.12 -9.44
N ALA A 184 -25.74 -10.82 -8.71
CA ALA A 184 -24.92 -10.22 -7.66
C ALA A 184 -23.63 -9.63 -8.24
N THR A 185 -23.19 -8.52 -7.66
CA THR A 185 -21.90 -7.90 -8.03
C THR A 185 -20.79 -8.39 -7.11
N LEU A 186 -19.85 -9.16 -7.64
CA LEU A 186 -18.61 -9.52 -6.94
C LEU A 186 -17.59 -8.39 -7.07
N VAL A 187 -17.08 -7.89 -5.95
CA VAL A 187 -16.06 -6.84 -5.90
C VAL A 187 -14.97 -7.14 -4.88
N SER A 188 -13.78 -6.57 -5.07
CA SER A 188 -12.76 -6.55 -4.02
C SER A 188 -13.09 -5.45 -3.01
N GLU A 189 -12.65 -5.64 -1.76
CA GLU A 189 -12.73 -4.61 -0.73
C GLU A 189 -12.11 -3.26 -1.18
N LEU A 190 -10.99 -3.34 -1.92
CA LEU A 190 -10.31 -2.16 -2.45
C LEU A 190 -11.23 -1.37 -3.40
N ALA A 191 -11.84 -2.04 -4.38
CA ALA A 191 -12.70 -1.39 -5.35
C ALA A 191 -14.00 -0.90 -4.72
N PHE A 192 -14.55 -1.66 -3.77
CA PHE A 192 -15.74 -1.30 -3.00
C PHE A 192 -15.56 0.03 -2.25
N ALA A 193 -14.36 0.30 -1.74
CA ALA A 193 -14.05 1.57 -1.08
C ALA A 193 -13.67 2.67 -2.08
N LEU A 194 -12.73 2.38 -3.00
CA LEU A 194 -12.16 3.40 -3.88
C LEU A 194 -13.16 3.97 -4.89
N CYS A 195 -14.23 3.24 -5.22
CA CYS A 195 -15.28 3.76 -6.10
C CYS A 195 -15.90 5.03 -5.52
N GLU A 196 -16.22 5.05 -4.23
CA GLU A 196 -16.80 6.23 -3.58
C GLU A 196 -15.76 7.32 -3.33
N ILE A 197 -14.57 6.94 -2.88
CA ILE A 197 -13.47 7.87 -2.58
C ILE A 197 -13.12 8.71 -3.82
N THR A 198 -12.98 8.05 -4.98
CA THR A 198 -12.58 8.73 -6.21
C THR A 198 -13.71 9.51 -6.88
N GLN A 199 -14.96 9.09 -6.69
CA GLN A 199 -16.10 9.64 -7.43
C GLN A 199 -16.93 10.64 -6.60
N ASN A 200 -17.28 10.29 -5.36
CA ASN A 200 -18.13 11.12 -4.51
C ASN A 200 -17.29 12.12 -3.71
N PHE A 201 -16.18 11.66 -3.11
CA PHE A 201 -15.28 12.54 -2.37
C PHE A 201 -14.28 13.26 -3.26
N ALA A 202 -14.11 12.79 -4.51
CA ALA A 202 -13.15 13.33 -5.48
C ALA A 202 -11.70 13.42 -4.94
N VAL A 203 -11.33 12.52 -4.02
CA VAL A 203 -9.97 12.46 -3.47
C VAL A 203 -9.08 11.77 -4.51
N PRO A 204 -8.03 12.44 -5.04
CA PRO A 204 -7.14 11.83 -6.00
C PRO A 204 -6.30 10.73 -5.35
N VAL A 205 -6.24 9.58 -6.02
CA VAL A 205 -5.50 8.41 -5.51
C VAL A 205 -4.31 8.10 -6.40
N ALA A 206 -3.17 7.80 -5.78
CA ALA A 206 -1.99 7.29 -6.43
C ALA A 206 -1.75 5.85 -5.99
N CYS A 207 -1.80 4.91 -6.94
CA CYS A 207 -1.72 3.48 -6.66
C CYS A 207 -0.34 2.91 -6.96
N VAL A 208 0.17 2.04 -6.10
CA VAL A 208 1.47 1.39 -6.25
C VAL A 208 1.31 -0.12 -6.24
N THR A 209 1.73 -0.78 -7.31
CA THR A 209 1.84 -2.24 -7.39
C THR A 209 3.20 -2.68 -7.92
N GLY A 210 3.48 -3.98 -7.80
CA GLY A 210 4.73 -4.63 -8.19
C GLY A 210 4.92 -5.93 -7.42
N THR A 211 5.94 -6.70 -7.76
CA THR A 211 6.35 -7.83 -6.90
C THR A 211 7.02 -7.29 -5.64
N ASN A 212 8.04 -6.44 -5.82
CA ASN A 212 8.84 -5.85 -4.75
C ASN A 212 8.74 -4.30 -4.74
N GLY A 213 9.13 -3.67 -3.62
CA GLY A 213 9.19 -2.19 -3.49
C GLY A 213 7.87 -1.47 -3.17
N LYS A 214 6.71 -2.16 -3.28
CA LYS A 214 5.37 -1.57 -3.07
C LYS A 214 5.23 -0.74 -1.79
N THR A 215 5.53 -1.34 -0.63
CA THR A 215 5.36 -0.68 0.67
C THR A 215 6.30 0.49 0.83
N THR A 216 7.57 0.33 0.42
CA THR A 216 8.55 1.42 0.49
C THR A 216 8.12 2.60 -0.37
N THR A 217 7.72 2.37 -1.63
CA THR A 217 7.26 3.43 -2.52
C THR A 217 5.97 4.09 -2.01
N THR A 218 5.02 3.32 -1.49
CA THR A 218 3.77 3.87 -0.92
C THR A 218 4.05 4.73 0.33
N THR A 219 4.96 4.27 1.19
CA THR A 219 5.39 5.00 2.40
C THR A 219 6.15 6.26 2.04
N PHE A 220 7.07 6.18 1.07
CA PHE A 220 7.80 7.34 0.55
C PHE A 220 6.85 8.35 -0.10
N LEU A 221 5.87 7.91 -0.87
CA LEU A 221 4.86 8.77 -1.47
C LEU A 221 4.09 9.54 -0.39
N CYS A 222 3.57 8.85 0.62
CA CYS A 222 2.86 9.48 1.74
C CYS A 222 3.75 10.49 2.47
N SER A 223 4.97 10.07 2.85
CA SER A 223 5.94 10.90 3.57
C SER A 223 6.38 12.14 2.77
N LEU A 224 6.58 11.99 1.46
CA LEU A 224 6.88 13.11 0.57
C LEU A 224 5.72 14.11 0.55
N LEU A 225 4.49 13.63 0.35
CA LEU A 225 3.30 14.48 0.31
C LEU A 225 3.11 15.24 1.62
N GLU A 226 3.25 14.57 2.76
CA GLU A 226 3.18 15.17 4.10
C GLU A 226 4.29 16.20 4.33
N GLY A 227 5.54 15.87 4.02
CA GLY A 227 6.69 16.80 4.11
C GLY A 227 6.54 18.00 3.18
N LEU A 228 5.77 17.85 2.11
CA LEU A 228 5.40 18.91 1.17
C LEU A 228 4.13 19.68 1.57
N GLY A 229 3.53 19.34 2.70
CA GLY A 229 2.41 20.04 3.34
C GLY A 229 1.04 19.61 2.82
N LYS A 230 0.89 18.35 2.38
CA LYS A 230 -0.37 17.74 1.98
C LYS A 230 -0.89 16.79 3.07
N THR A 231 -2.20 16.66 3.18
CA THR A 231 -2.81 15.58 3.97
C THR A 231 -2.94 14.34 3.09
N CYS A 232 -2.13 13.33 3.38
CA CYS A 232 -2.13 12.05 2.67
C CYS A 232 -2.33 10.93 3.68
N GLU A 233 -2.99 9.85 3.27
CA GLU A 233 -3.11 8.62 4.05
C GLU A 233 -2.59 7.46 3.20
N ALA A 234 -1.76 6.61 3.81
CA ALA A 234 -1.31 5.36 3.21
C ALA A 234 -2.31 4.24 3.54
N CYS A 235 -2.86 3.58 2.52
CA CYS A 235 -3.88 2.56 2.72
C CYS A 235 -3.81 1.42 1.67
N GLY A 236 -4.76 0.49 1.78
CA GLY A 236 -4.91 -0.62 0.84
C GLY A 236 -4.31 -1.91 1.42
N ASN A 237 -3.25 -2.43 0.80
CA ASN A 237 -2.57 -3.65 1.28
C ASN A 237 -1.67 -3.41 2.51
N ILE A 238 -1.48 -2.15 2.91
CA ILE A 238 -0.75 -1.73 4.11
C ILE A 238 -1.54 -0.64 4.83
N GLY A 239 -1.17 -0.37 6.08
CA GLY A 239 -1.83 0.66 6.87
C GLY A 239 -3.29 0.31 7.12
N LEU A 240 -4.19 1.23 6.75
CA LEU A 240 -5.63 1.03 6.90
C LEU A 240 -6.23 0.29 5.69
N PRO A 241 -7.24 -0.58 5.90
CA PRO A 241 -8.10 -1.02 4.82
C PRO A 241 -8.73 0.18 4.10
N ALA A 242 -8.92 0.09 2.78
CA ALA A 242 -9.49 1.19 2.00
C ALA A 242 -10.92 1.54 2.48
N SER A 243 -11.67 0.54 2.94
CA SER A 243 -13.03 0.71 3.47
C SER A 243 -13.04 1.50 4.77
N ASP A 244 -12.02 1.35 5.62
CA ASP A 244 -11.89 2.15 6.85
C ASP A 244 -11.60 3.62 6.51
N VAL A 245 -10.74 3.88 5.52
CA VAL A 245 -10.50 5.24 5.01
C VAL A 245 -11.78 5.86 4.47
N CYS A 246 -12.57 5.10 3.70
CA CYS A 246 -13.86 5.56 3.17
C CYS A 246 -14.84 5.91 4.29
N LEU A 247 -14.95 5.06 5.32
CA LEU A 247 -15.76 5.32 6.51
C LEU A 247 -15.35 6.59 7.24
N ARG A 248 -14.05 6.81 7.43
CA ARG A 248 -13.53 8.04 8.08
C ARG A 248 -13.90 9.28 7.28
N LEU A 249 -13.78 9.24 5.95
CA LEU A 249 -14.20 10.32 5.06
C LEU A 249 -15.70 10.60 5.17
N ARG A 250 -16.55 9.56 5.11
CA ARG A 250 -18.02 9.68 5.29
C ARG A 250 -18.40 10.30 6.63
N ARG A 251 -17.71 9.92 7.69
CA ARG A 251 -17.95 10.42 9.06
C ARG A 251 -17.33 11.78 9.33
N GLY A 252 -16.59 12.34 8.37
CA GLY A 252 -15.83 13.59 8.57
C GLY A 252 -14.76 13.48 9.66
N VAL A 253 -14.33 12.27 10.00
CA VAL A 253 -13.25 12.02 10.98
C VAL A 253 -11.95 12.49 10.35
N ARG A 254 -11.35 13.48 11.00
CA ARG A 254 -10.15 14.19 10.54
C ARG A 254 -8.93 13.40 11.01
N GLY A 255 -7.95 13.16 10.14
CA GLY A 255 -6.65 12.63 10.55
C GLY A 255 -6.01 13.52 11.63
N GLU A 256 -5.11 12.96 12.43
CA GLU A 256 -4.36 13.70 13.45
C GLU A 256 -3.37 14.67 12.77
N GLY A 257 -3.86 15.81 12.28
CA GLY A 257 -3.08 16.79 11.53
C GLY A 257 -3.65 18.20 11.65
N ASN A 258 -2.76 19.17 11.83
CA ASN A 258 -3.07 20.54 12.22
C ASN A 258 -3.63 21.38 11.05
N GLY A 259 -4.93 21.28 10.73
CA GLY A 259 -5.61 22.29 9.89
C GLY A 259 -6.87 21.83 9.13
N THR A 260 -8.01 22.43 9.47
CA THR A 260 -9.22 22.74 8.66
C THR A 260 -9.61 22.02 7.33
N GLY A 261 -9.30 20.75 7.03
CA GLY A 261 -9.79 20.10 5.80
C GLY A 261 -9.59 18.58 5.73
N GLY A 262 -10.30 17.90 4.80
CA GLY A 262 -10.19 16.46 4.55
C GLY A 262 -8.84 16.01 3.95
N LEU A 263 -8.80 14.84 3.31
CA LEU A 263 -7.60 14.32 2.66
C LEU A 263 -7.36 15.01 1.30
N ASP A 264 -6.15 15.53 1.07
CA ASP A 264 -5.73 16.06 -0.24
C ASP A 264 -5.57 14.94 -1.28
N CYS A 265 -5.14 13.75 -0.84
CA CYS A 265 -4.86 12.60 -1.70
C CYS A 265 -4.66 11.31 -0.91
N LEU A 266 -4.63 10.16 -1.60
CA LEU A 266 -4.27 8.85 -1.02
C LEU A 266 -3.05 8.23 -1.69
N ALA A 267 -2.21 7.59 -0.89
CA ALA A 267 -1.15 6.68 -1.34
C ALA A 267 -1.64 5.25 -1.12
N VAL A 268 -1.96 4.53 -2.20
CA VAL A 268 -2.62 3.22 -2.11
C VAL A 268 -1.66 2.12 -2.51
N GLU A 269 -1.29 1.25 -1.57
CA GLU A 269 -0.61 0.01 -1.92
C GLU A 269 -1.63 -1.00 -2.47
N VAL A 270 -1.38 -1.52 -3.66
CA VAL A 270 -2.27 -2.45 -4.34
C VAL A 270 -1.59 -3.79 -4.61
N SER A 271 -2.13 -4.87 -4.02
CA SER A 271 -1.71 -6.23 -4.31
C SER A 271 -2.35 -6.78 -5.59
N SER A 272 -1.77 -7.84 -6.16
CA SER A 272 -2.41 -8.55 -7.27
C SER A 272 -3.74 -9.19 -6.87
N TYR A 273 -3.90 -9.58 -5.60
CA TYR A 273 -5.13 -10.22 -5.11
C TYR A 273 -6.29 -9.23 -5.03
N GLN A 274 -6.00 -7.96 -4.78
CA GLN A 274 -7.01 -6.88 -4.83
C GLN A 274 -7.46 -6.55 -6.26
N LEU A 275 -6.66 -6.92 -7.27
CA LEU A 275 -6.89 -6.62 -8.69
C LEU A 275 -7.35 -7.83 -9.52
N GLU A 276 -7.46 -9.01 -8.93
CA GLU A 276 -7.77 -10.24 -9.68
C GLU A 276 -9.24 -10.35 -10.08
N ILE A 277 -10.13 -9.58 -9.44
CA ILE A 277 -11.56 -9.52 -9.76
C ILE A 277 -11.78 -8.60 -10.96
N GLU A 278 -12.09 -9.18 -12.12
CA GLU A 278 -12.17 -8.47 -13.39
C GLU A 278 -13.25 -7.38 -13.43
N SER A 279 -14.38 -7.58 -12.74
CA SER A 279 -15.45 -6.59 -12.61
C SER A 279 -15.03 -5.30 -11.88
N CYS A 280 -13.88 -5.30 -11.19
CA CYS A 280 -13.42 -4.15 -10.43
C CYS A 280 -12.69 -3.08 -11.26
N ARG A 281 -12.31 -3.39 -12.51
CA ARG A 281 -11.38 -2.57 -13.29
C ARG A 281 -11.88 -1.15 -13.58
N ASP A 282 -13.19 -0.98 -13.75
CA ASP A 282 -13.78 0.31 -14.10
C ASP A 282 -14.47 1.00 -12.91
N LEU A 283 -14.36 0.44 -11.70
CA LEU A 283 -15.06 0.95 -10.51
C LEU A 283 -14.36 2.14 -9.86
N PHE A 284 -13.05 2.23 -10.01
CA PHE A 284 -12.26 3.34 -9.51
C PHE A 284 -11.16 3.68 -10.50
N ARG A 285 -10.71 4.93 -10.46
CA ARG A 285 -9.67 5.39 -11.36
C ARG A 285 -8.56 6.10 -10.59
N PRO A 286 -7.31 5.59 -10.66
CA PRO A 286 -6.18 6.31 -10.09
C PRO A 286 -5.78 7.49 -10.96
N ARG A 287 -5.38 8.59 -10.32
CA ARG A 287 -4.81 9.76 -11.00
C ARG A 287 -3.37 9.50 -11.46
N ALA A 288 -2.67 8.65 -10.71
CA ALA A 288 -1.34 8.18 -11.01
C ALA A 288 -1.20 6.73 -10.55
N ALA A 289 -0.45 5.92 -11.28
CA ALA A 289 -0.19 4.54 -10.87
C ALA A 289 1.25 4.14 -11.19
N ALA A 290 1.84 3.29 -10.37
CA ALA A 290 3.13 2.68 -10.64
C ALA A 290 3.02 1.16 -10.64
N ILE A 291 3.54 0.54 -11.69
CA ILE A 291 3.91 -0.88 -11.70
C ILE A 291 5.44 -0.89 -11.58
N LEU A 292 5.95 -1.27 -10.41
CA LEU A 292 7.38 -1.10 -10.09
C LEU A 292 8.28 -2.14 -10.77
N ASN A 293 7.81 -3.38 -10.81
CA ASN A 293 8.51 -4.55 -11.35
C ASN A 293 7.53 -5.73 -11.47
N LEU A 294 7.91 -6.73 -12.25
CA LEU A 294 7.22 -8.02 -12.28
C LEU A 294 8.24 -9.15 -12.34
N THR A 295 8.31 -9.93 -11.27
CA THR A 295 9.11 -11.16 -11.16
C THR A 295 8.20 -12.35 -10.85
N ASP A 296 8.68 -13.57 -11.10
CA ASP A 296 7.93 -14.81 -10.89
C ASP A 296 7.55 -14.97 -9.41
N ASP A 297 6.29 -14.66 -9.09
CA ASP A 297 5.71 -14.84 -7.77
C ASP A 297 4.21 -15.18 -7.90
N HIS A 298 3.64 -15.80 -6.86
CA HIS A 298 2.21 -16.10 -6.75
C HIS A 298 1.58 -16.88 -7.92
N ALA A 299 2.38 -17.68 -8.64
CA ALA A 299 1.90 -18.47 -9.78
C ALA A 299 0.71 -19.38 -9.42
N GLU A 300 0.67 -19.94 -8.20
CA GLU A 300 -0.43 -20.78 -7.73
C GLU A 300 -1.78 -20.05 -7.65
N ARG A 301 -1.76 -18.74 -7.39
CA ARG A 301 -2.97 -17.93 -7.24
C ARG A 301 -3.50 -17.45 -8.59
N HIS A 302 -2.60 -17.12 -9.51
CA HIS A 302 -2.95 -16.48 -10.78
C HIS A 302 -2.91 -17.42 -11.98
N GLY A 303 -2.59 -18.70 -11.78
CA GLY A 303 -2.47 -19.67 -12.87
C GLY A 303 -1.27 -19.41 -13.79
N GLY A 304 -0.18 -18.87 -13.23
CA GLY A 304 1.05 -18.52 -13.95
C GLY A 304 1.35 -17.02 -14.01
N VAL A 305 2.50 -16.70 -14.61
CA VAL A 305 3.01 -15.33 -14.71
C VAL A 305 2.13 -14.44 -15.60
N GLU A 306 1.46 -15.01 -16.60
CA GLU A 306 0.52 -14.29 -17.47
C GLU A 306 -0.70 -13.78 -16.70
N GLY A 307 -1.27 -14.61 -15.82
CA GLY A 307 -2.38 -14.21 -14.97
C GLY A 307 -1.95 -13.13 -13.96
N TYR A 308 -0.75 -13.27 -13.39
CA TYR A 308 -0.18 -12.31 -12.46
C TYR A 308 0.07 -10.94 -13.13
N ALA A 309 0.61 -10.95 -14.35
CA ALA A 309 0.79 -9.77 -15.18
C ALA A 309 -0.55 -9.11 -15.53
N ARG A 310 -1.57 -9.90 -15.88
CA ARG A 310 -2.93 -9.41 -16.16
C ARG A 310 -3.58 -8.75 -14.96
N ALA A 311 -3.45 -9.34 -13.78
CA ALA A 311 -3.95 -8.74 -12.55
C ALA A 311 -3.31 -7.36 -12.31
N LYS A 312 -1.98 -7.22 -12.41
CA LYS A 312 -1.31 -5.93 -12.20
C LYS A 312 -1.58 -4.91 -13.30
N ALA A 313 -1.58 -5.33 -14.56
CA ALA A 313 -1.85 -4.47 -15.71
C ALA A 313 -3.28 -3.91 -15.70
N SER A 314 -4.21 -4.57 -15.00
CA SER A 314 -5.58 -4.08 -14.84
C SER A 314 -5.66 -2.67 -14.24
N LEU A 315 -4.69 -2.30 -13.40
CA LEU A 315 -4.60 -0.95 -12.84
C LEU A 315 -4.39 0.12 -13.91
N ALA A 316 -3.63 -0.20 -14.97
CA ALA A 316 -3.42 0.69 -16.10
C ALA A 316 -4.67 0.83 -16.99
N ASN A 317 -5.48 -0.23 -17.08
CA ASN A 317 -6.73 -0.21 -17.86
C ASN A 317 -7.78 0.72 -17.24
N ALA A 318 -7.73 0.92 -15.92
CA ALA A 318 -8.61 1.84 -15.19
C ALA A 318 -8.28 3.33 -15.43
N MET A 319 -7.16 3.65 -16.10
CA MET A 319 -6.62 5.00 -16.24
C MET A 319 -7.03 5.64 -17.57
N ARG A 320 -7.11 6.99 -17.62
CA ARG A 320 -7.25 7.73 -18.88
C ARG A 320 -5.88 7.93 -19.54
N PRO A 321 -5.64 7.36 -20.73
CA PRO A 321 -4.44 7.65 -21.54
C PRO A 321 -4.23 9.15 -21.74
N GLY A 322 -2.98 9.60 -21.67
CA GLY A 322 -2.59 11.01 -21.87
C GLY A 322 -3.08 12.01 -20.81
N VAL A 323 -3.90 11.59 -19.84
CA VAL A 323 -4.38 12.43 -18.75
C VAL A 323 -3.80 11.98 -17.42
N ASP A 324 -3.93 10.69 -17.09
CA ASP A 324 -3.38 10.11 -15.87
C ASP A 324 -1.96 9.57 -16.15
N THR A 325 -1.13 9.45 -15.11
CA THR A 325 0.28 9.06 -15.29
C THR A 325 0.53 7.64 -14.83
N LEU A 326 0.87 6.77 -15.78
CA LEU A 326 1.37 5.43 -15.49
C LEU A 326 2.90 5.43 -15.46
N VAL A 327 3.47 4.89 -14.38
CA VAL A 327 4.89 4.63 -14.22
C VAL A 327 5.16 3.14 -14.46
N LEU A 328 5.99 2.85 -15.46
CA LEU A 328 6.37 1.51 -15.87
C LEU A 328 7.72 1.10 -15.26
N PRO A 329 7.96 -0.21 -15.06
CA PRO A 329 9.23 -0.73 -14.56
C PRO A 329 10.40 -0.34 -15.46
N ARG A 330 11.62 -0.43 -14.91
CA ARG A 330 12.82 -0.45 -15.74
C ARG A 330 12.74 -1.58 -16.74
N GLU A 331 13.36 -1.42 -17.90
CA GLU A 331 13.37 -2.49 -18.92
C GLU A 331 13.92 -3.81 -18.36
N SER A 332 14.96 -3.74 -17.53
CA SER A 332 15.57 -4.89 -16.84
C SER A 332 14.67 -5.54 -15.80
N GLU A 333 13.64 -4.84 -15.33
CA GLU A 333 12.71 -5.27 -14.26
C GLU A 333 11.29 -5.50 -14.81
N SER A 334 11.11 -5.36 -16.13
CA SER A 334 9.85 -5.56 -16.82
C SER A 334 9.80 -6.96 -17.40
N HIS A 335 8.79 -7.73 -16.99
CA HIS A 335 8.56 -9.05 -17.57
C HIS A 335 7.88 -8.93 -18.94
N PRO A 336 8.23 -9.74 -19.96
CA PRO A 336 7.58 -9.71 -21.28
C PRO A 336 6.05 -9.86 -21.22
N CYS A 337 5.52 -10.67 -20.29
CA CYS A 337 4.07 -10.81 -20.10
C CYS A 337 3.40 -9.50 -19.68
N LEU A 338 4.07 -8.65 -18.91
CA LEU A 338 3.52 -7.34 -18.55
C LEU A 338 3.43 -6.44 -19.78
N GLU A 339 4.52 -6.33 -20.54
CA GLU A 339 4.58 -5.52 -21.76
C GLU A 339 3.57 -5.98 -22.83
N ALA A 340 3.35 -7.31 -22.93
CA ALA A 340 2.36 -7.89 -23.83
C ALA A 340 0.91 -7.66 -23.37
N THR A 341 0.69 -7.52 -22.06
CA THR A 341 -0.66 -7.33 -21.51
C THR A 341 -1.09 -5.86 -21.50
N LEU A 342 -0.15 -4.93 -21.36
CA LEU A 342 -0.42 -3.50 -21.43
C LEU A 342 -0.80 -3.11 -22.87
N GLY A 343 -2.02 -2.60 -23.04
CA GLY A 343 -2.48 -2.09 -24.33
C GLY A 343 -1.72 -0.83 -24.76
N GLU A 344 -1.69 -0.56 -26.07
CA GLU A 344 -0.98 0.61 -26.62
C GLU A 344 -1.45 1.94 -26.02
N GLY A 345 -2.74 2.08 -25.75
CA GLY A 345 -3.27 3.28 -25.08
C GLY A 345 -2.75 3.47 -23.65
N ALA A 346 -2.51 2.39 -22.90
CA ALA A 346 -1.94 2.49 -21.56
C ALA A 346 -0.45 2.89 -21.59
N LYS A 347 0.25 2.57 -22.68
CA LYS A 347 1.65 2.96 -22.91
C LYS A 347 1.77 4.40 -23.41
N ASP A 348 0.73 4.92 -24.06
CA ASP A 348 0.71 6.29 -24.55
C ASP A 348 0.69 7.31 -23.39
N GLY A 349 1.74 8.10 -23.28
CA GLY A 349 1.96 9.04 -22.18
C GLY A 349 2.46 8.40 -20.88
N ALA A 350 2.70 7.08 -20.84
CA ALA A 350 3.36 6.44 -19.72
C ALA A 350 4.83 6.88 -19.62
N VAL A 351 5.37 6.85 -18.41
CA VAL A 351 6.76 7.17 -18.13
C VAL A 351 7.48 5.97 -17.55
N ARG A 352 8.79 5.83 -17.75
CA ARG A 352 9.52 4.60 -17.40
C ARG A 352 10.64 4.83 -16.40
N MET A 353 10.72 3.98 -15.39
CA MET A 353 11.87 3.98 -14.48
C MET A 353 13.15 3.60 -15.23
N GLY A 354 14.28 4.20 -14.86
CA GLY A 354 15.57 4.00 -15.53
C GLY A 354 15.72 4.69 -16.90
N ALA A 355 14.71 5.45 -17.35
CA ALA A 355 14.73 6.18 -18.63
C ALA A 355 14.05 7.55 -18.50
N LEU A 356 14.14 8.37 -19.56
CA LEU A 356 13.42 9.64 -19.70
C LEU A 356 12.66 9.63 -21.04
N PRO A 357 11.36 9.99 -21.09
CA PRO A 357 10.46 10.40 -19.99
C PRO A 357 10.26 9.32 -18.92
N GLY A 358 10.28 9.73 -17.65
CA GLY A 358 10.46 8.83 -16.52
C GLY A 358 11.37 9.40 -15.45
N ALA A 359 12.07 8.51 -14.77
CA ALA A 359 13.08 8.91 -13.80
C ALA A 359 14.32 8.03 -13.87
N THR A 360 15.47 8.65 -13.64
CA THR A 360 16.76 8.00 -13.42
C THR A 360 17.30 8.45 -12.08
N ALA A 361 18.08 7.61 -11.41
CA ALA A 361 18.80 8.01 -10.20
C ALA A 361 20.28 7.70 -10.35
N ARG A 362 21.09 8.50 -9.67
CA ARG A 362 22.51 8.31 -9.52
C ARG A 362 22.82 8.31 -8.04
N LEU A 363 23.56 7.31 -7.58
CA LEU A 363 24.09 7.22 -6.22
C LEU A 363 25.59 7.59 -6.20
N GLY A 364 26.11 7.95 -5.03
CA GLY A 364 27.50 8.36 -4.84
C GLY A 364 27.70 9.87 -4.98
N HIS A 365 28.86 10.31 -5.50
CA HIS A 365 29.16 11.74 -5.60
C HIS A 365 28.18 12.45 -6.54
N GLY A 366 27.50 13.47 -6.01
CA GLY A 366 26.43 14.18 -6.73
C GLY A 366 25.15 13.34 -6.86
N ALA A 367 24.82 12.54 -5.85
CA ALA A 367 23.61 11.73 -5.85
C ALA A 367 22.36 12.58 -6.18
N SER A 368 21.57 12.10 -7.12
CA SER A 368 20.41 12.84 -7.62
C SER A 368 19.37 11.92 -8.25
N ILE A 369 18.13 12.38 -8.26
CA ILE A 369 17.03 11.84 -9.05
C ILE A 369 16.74 12.84 -10.16
N ARG A 370 16.77 12.40 -11.41
CA ARG A 370 16.36 13.18 -12.57
C ARG A 370 15.03 12.66 -13.09
N VAL A 371 14.03 13.54 -13.17
CA VAL A 371 12.66 13.23 -13.59
C VAL A 371 12.27 14.05 -14.81
N GLN A 372 11.63 13.40 -15.78
CA GLN A 372 11.01 14.05 -16.95
C GLN A 372 9.57 13.55 -17.08
N LEU A 373 8.62 14.47 -16.93
CA LEU A 373 7.19 14.19 -17.14
C LEU A 373 6.75 14.70 -18.52
N PRO A 374 5.73 14.10 -19.16
CA PRO A 374 5.32 14.48 -20.51
C PRO A 374 4.94 15.96 -20.66
N TRP A 375 4.48 16.60 -19.58
CA TRP A 375 4.09 18.01 -19.57
C TRP A 375 5.21 18.97 -19.13
N TRP A 376 6.43 18.49 -18.90
CA TRP A 376 7.59 19.33 -18.62
C TRP A 376 8.41 19.57 -19.88
N HIS A 377 8.86 20.81 -20.07
CA HIS A 377 9.72 21.16 -21.21
C HIS A 377 11.11 20.51 -21.08
N ASP A 378 11.71 20.56 -19.89
CA ASP A 378 13.03 20.01 -19.60
C ASP A 378 13.02 19.10 -18.37
N PRO A 379 13.94 18.11 -18.29
CA PRO A 379 14.09 17.26 -17.12
C PRO A 379 14.46 18.09 -15.88
N ARG A 380 13.83 17.76 -14.76
CA ARG A 380 14.17 18.36 -13.45
C ARG A 380 15.07 17.39 -12.69
N GLU A 381 16.10 17.93 -12.04
CA GLU A 381 17.04 17.16 -11.23
C GLU A 381 16.96 17.62 -9.76
N PHE A 382 16.85 16.63 -8.86
CA PHE A 382 16.71 16.81 -7.42
C PHE A 382 17.87 16.11 -6.73
N SER A 383 18.61 16.84 -5.90
CA SER A 383 19.72 16.28 -5.13
C SER A 383 19.20 15.36 -4.01
N LEU A 384 19.88 14.23 -3.81
CA LEU A 384 19.69 13.36 -2.65
C LEU A 384 20.70 13.78 -1.58
N GLY A 385 20.22 14.11 -0.39
CA GLY A 385 21.09 14.52 0.72
C GLY A 385 21.75 13.33 1.42
N GLU A 386 22.65 13.64 2.35
CA GLU A 386 23.42 12.64 3.09
C GLU A 386 22.50 11.77 3.96
N THR A 387 21.44 12.35 4.53
CA THR A 387 20.51 11.62 5.40
C THR A 387 19.74 10.56 4.60
N PHE A 388 19.31 10.88 3.37
CA PHE A 388 18.74 9.88 2.47
C PHE A 388 19.74 8.77 2.15
N LEU A 389 20.99 9.11 1.80
CA LEU A 389 22.00 8.11 1.42
C LEU A 389 22.37 7.17 2.57
N GLU A 390 22.33 7.66 3.81
CA GLU A 390 22.59 6.85 5.01
C GLU A 390 21.44 5.89 5.32
N ARG A 391 20.19 6.35 5.19
CA ARG A 391 18.98 5.60 5.59
C ARG A 391 18.42 4.73 4.49
N CYS A 392 18.39 5.23 3.27
CA CYS A 392 17.74 4.64 2.09
C CYS A 392 18.79 4.02 1.16
N ALA A 393 19.60 3.10 1.69
CA ALA A 393 20.69 2.50 0.94
C ALA A 393 20.19 1.69 -0.28
N GLY A 394 20.98 1.71 -1.37
CA GLY A 394 20.78 0.89 -2.56
C GLY A 394 20.00 1.57 -3.69
N ASP A 395 20.28 1.13 -4.93
CA ASP A 395 19.66 1.67 -6.16
C ASP A 395 18.13 1.50 -6.15
N HIS A 396 17.65 0.37 -5.64
CA HIS A 396 16.22 0.07 -5.52
C HIS A 396 15.47 1.12 -4.67
N ASN A 397 16.06 1.62 -3.58
CA ASN A 397 15.43 2.66 -2.76
C ASN A 397 15.43 4.02 -3.44
N ALA A 398 16.49 4.35 -4.19
CA ALA A 398 16.51 5.54 -5.03
C ALA A 398 15.44 5.46 -6.15
N MET A 399 15.24 4.27 -6.74
CA MET A 399 14.17 4.01 -7.70
C MET A 399 12.77 4.10 -7.06
N ASN A 400 12.58 3.55 -5.86
CA ASN A 400 11.33 3.68 -5.11
C ASN A 400 11.00 5.16 -4.81
N ALA A 401 12.00 5.93 -4.38
CA ALA A 401 11.86 7.38 -4.14
C ALA A 401 11.56 8.14 -5.44
N ALA A 402 12.20 7.76 -6.55
CA ALA A 402 11.96 8.36 -7.86
C ALA A 402 10.55 8.05 -8.39
N ALA A 403 10.05 6.83 -8.21
CA ALA A 403 8.69 6.46 -8.54
C ALA A 403 7.68 7.24 -7.69
N ALA A 404 7.89 7.31 -6.36
CA ALA A 404 7.08 8.12 -5.45
C ALA A 404 7.07 9.60 -5.87
N LEU A 405 8.23 10.15 -6.26
CA LEU A 405 8.34 11.53 -6.70
C LEU A 405 7.56 11.81 -8.00
N ILE A 406 7.58 10.89 -8.97
CA ILE A 406 6.72 11.00 -10.17
C ILE A 406 5.25 11.03 -9.75
N LEU A 407 4.82 10.12 -8.89
CA LEU A 407 3.43 10.03 -8.42
C LEU A 407 2.99 11.32 -7.71
N CYS A 408 3.86 11.93 -6.88
CA CYS A 408 3.59 13.23 -6.24
C CYS A 408 3.23 14.32 -7.25
N PHE A 409 4.02 14.47 -8.33
CA PHE A 409 3.76 15.48 -9.35
C PHE A 409 2.55 15.12 -10.23
N ALA A 410 2.35 13.82 -10.50
CA ALA A 410 1.22 13.34 -11.29
C ALA A 410 -0.15 13.57 -10.61
N LEU A 411 -0.18 13.66 -9.28
CA LEU A 411 -1.36 14.09 -8.52
C LEU A 411 -1.77 15.55 -8.80
N GLY A 412 -0.94 16.32 -9.52
CA GLY A 412 -1.26 17.69 -9.97
C GLY A 412 -0.75 18.79 -9.04
N PHE A 413 0.14 18.45 -8.11
CA PHE A 413 0.79 19.40 -7.21
C PHE A 413 2.18 19.80 -7.76
N ASP A 414 2.64 21.01 -7.43
CA ASP A 414 3.99 21.48 -7.78
C ASP A 414 4.60 22.21 -6.58
N TRP A 415 5.92 22.10 -6.44
CA TRP A 415 6.65 22.64 -5.30
C TRP A 415 8.02 23.20 -5.73
N PRO A 416 8.55 24.20 -5.00
CA PRO A 416 9.91 24.64 -5.19
C PRO A 416 10.90 23.48 -4.99
N ARG A 417 11.88 23.37 -5.89
CA ARG A 417 12.91 22.32 -5.87
C ARG A 417 13.50 22.05 -4.47
N ARG A 418 13.87 23.11 -3.73
CA ARG A 418 14.45 22.97 -2.38
C ARG A 418 13.53 22.27 -1.37
N ARG A 419 12.20 22.43 -1.48
CA ARG A 419 11.26 21.73 -0.60
C ARG A 419 11.18 20.25 -0.93
N VAL A 420 11.23 19.91 -2.23
CA VAL A 420 11.27 18.53 -2.70
C VAL A 420 12.54 17.84 -2.25
N GLU A 421 13.70 18.49 -2.41
CA GLU A 421 15.00 17.96 -1.95
C GLU A 421 15.03 17.74 -0.44
N ALA A 422 14.48 18.67 0.35
CA ALA A 422 14.37 18.50 1.81
C ALA A 422 13.43 17.34 2.20
N ALA A 423 12.31 17.17 1.49
CA ALA A 423 11.38 16.07 1.72
C ALA A 423 12.00 14.71 1.34
N LEU A 424 12.76 14.66 0.24
CA LEU A 424 13.53 13.48 -0.15
C LEU A 424 14.56 13.11 0.91
N ASP A 425 15.29 14.09 1.44
CA ASP A 425 16.33 13.85 2.45
C ASP A 425 15.77 13.31 3.78
N ALA A 426 14.50 13.63 4.08
CA ALA A 426 13.80 13.17 5.26
C ALA A 426 13.16 11.78 5.14
N LEU A 427 13.24 11.13 3.96
CA LEU A 427 12.63 9.82 3.75
C LEU A 427 13.24 8.73 4.65
N GLU A 428 12.37 7.85 5.15
CA GLU A 428 12.74 6.70 5.96
C GLU A 428 12.04 5.45 5.40
N PRO A 429 12.78 4.36 5.12
CA PRO A 429 12.15 3.13 4.67
C PRO A 429 11.35 2.50 5.83
N PRO A 430 10.31 1.71 5.53
CA PRO A 430 9.58 0.96 6.55
C PRO A 430 10.52 0.02 7.34
N PRO A 431 10.20 -0.29 8.61
CA PRO A 431 10.95 -1.28 9.39
C PRO A 431 11.12 -2.61 8.66
N HIS A 432 12.19 -3.35 8.99
CA HIS A 432 12.47 -4.68 8.46
C HIS A 432 12.73 -4.75 6.93
N ARG A 433 13.09 -3.62 6.29
CA ARG A 433 13.46 -3.52 4.88
C ARG A 433 14.85 -2.89 4.76
N LEU A 434 15.89 -3.73 4.76
CA LEU A 434 17.30 -3.30 4.87
C LEU A 434 17.54 -2.29 6.02
N GLU A 435 16.83 -2.49 7.12
CA GLU A 435 16.89 -1.62 8.28
C GLU A 435 18.24 -1.81 8.99
N ARG A 436 19.07 -0.76 8.98
CA ARG A 436 20.36 -0.75 9.66
C ARG A 436 20.15 -0.56 11.17
N LEU A 437 20.39 -1.62 11.94
CA LEU A 437 20.19 -1.59 13.40
C LEU A 437 21.34 -0.90 14.13
N GLY A 438 22.56 -1.02 13.60
CA GLY A 438 23.75 -0.40 14.15
C GLY A 438 24.98 -1.28 14.01
N VAL A 439 26.00 -0.96 14.82
CA VAL A 439 27.29 -1.67 14.87
C VAL A 439 27.57 -2.07 16.32
N THR A 440 27.99 -3.31 16.54
CA THR A 440 28.37 -3.81 17.88
C THR A 440 29.73 -3.26 18.34
N GLY A 441 30.07 -3.45 19.61
CA GLY A 441 31.40 -3.08 20.13
C GLY A 441 32.58 -3.78 19.43
N GLY A 442 32.33 -4.93 18.78
CA GLY A 442 33.29 -5.65 17.94
C GLY A 442 33.37 -5.17 16.49
N GLY A 443 32.68 -4.08 16.13
CA GLY A 443 32.73 -3.51 14.78
C GLY A 443 31.92 -4.28 13.72
N VAL A 444 30.95 -5.10 14.13
CA VAL A 444 30.06 -5.85 13.22
C VAL A 444 28.75 -5.09 13.02
N ALA A 445 28.37 -4.84 11.77
CA ALA A 445 27.11 -4.18 11.42
C ALA A 445 25.95 -5.20 11.37
N TYR A 446 24.75 -4.77 11.75
CA TYR A 446 23.53 -5.60 11.69
C TYR A 446 22.46 -4.95 10.83
N VAL A 447 21.91 -5.74 9.89
CA VAL A 447 20.86 -5.31 8.97
C VAL A 447 19.67 -6.25 9.06
N ASN A 448 18.49 -5.67 9.34
CA ASN A 448 17.22 -6.36 9.44
C ASN A 448 16.44 -6.23 8.13
N ASP A 449 16.36 -7.32 7.38
CA ASP A 449 15.57 -7.43 6.16
C ASP A 449 14.57 -8.60 6.25
N SER A 450 13.95 -8.77 7.42
CA SER A 450 12.99 -9.86 7.70
C SER A 450 11.83 -9.93 6.69
N LYS A 451 11.52 -8.83 6.00
CA LYS A 451 10.47 -8.78 4.96
C LYS A 451 10.85 -9.51 3.66
N ALA A 452 12.14 -9.80 3.43
CA ALA A 452 12.62 -10.55 2.27
C ALA A 452 12.19 -12.02 2.33
N THR A 453 10.97 -12.29 1.84
CA THR A 453 10.33 -13.60 1.85
C THR A 453 10.46 -14.35 0.52
N ASN A 454 11.30 -13.87 -0.41
CA ASN A 454 11.61 -14.51 -1.69
C ASN A 454 13.07 -14.26 -2.09
N ALA A 455 13.58 -15.06 -3.03
CA ALA A 455 14.99 -15.03 -3.45
C ALA A 455 15.41 -13.70 -4.08
N ASP A 456 14.52 -13.07 -4.85
CA ASP A 456 14.78 -11.79 -5.52
C ASP A 456 15.04 -10.66 -4.50
N SER A 457 14.25 -10.61 -3.42
CA SER A 457 14.44 -9.64 -2.33
C SER A 457 15.84 -9.77 -1.71
N VAL A 458 16.32 -11.00 -1.53
CA VAL A 458 17.66 -11.25 -0.98
C VAL A 458 18.77 -10.82 -1.94
N ARG A 459 18.59 -11.00 -3.26
CA ARG A 459 19.57 -10.50 -4.26
C ARG A 459 19.71 -8.99 -4.18
N VAL A 460 18.57 -8.29 -4.16
CA VAL A 460 18.53 -6.82 -4.01
C VAL A 460 19.18 -6.37 -2.70
N ALA A 461 18.97 -7.12 -1.62
CA ALA A 461 19.61 -6.86 -0.33
C ALA A 461 21.15 -6.95 -0.41
N LEU A 462 21.67 -8.04 -0.97
CA LEU A 462 23.11 -8.26 -1.13
C LEU A 462 23.75 -7.22 -2.06
N GLU A 463 23.12 -6.89 -3.19
CA GLU A 463 23.58 -5.84 -4.10
C GLU A 463 23.68 -4.49 -3.40
N SER A 464 22.70 -4.17 -2.55
CA SER A 464 22.65 -2.91 -1.79
C SER A 464 23.73 -2.80 -0.72
N LEU A 465 24.29 -3.93 -0.26
CA LEU A 465 25.42 -3.98 0.65
C LEU A 465 26.79 -3.99 -0.06
N GLY A 466 26.82 -3.94 -1.40
CA GLY A 466 28.05 -3.94 -2.20
C GLY A 466 28.28 -5.22 -3.02
N GLY A 467 27.27 -6.10 -3.10
CA GLY A 467 27.31 -7.34 -3.87
C GLY A 467 28.43 -8.28 -3.43
N ALA A 468 29.12 -8.91 -4.37
CA ALA A 468 30.23 -9.84 -4.11
C ALA A 468 31.45 -9.22 -3.40
N ARG A 469 31.46 -7.90 -3.17
CA ARG A 469 32.50 -7.20 -2.38
C ARG A 469 32.12 -7.04 -0.91
N ALA A 470 30.86 -7.27 -0.56
CA ALA A 470 30.36 -7.14 0.80
C ALA A 470 30.85 -8.32 1.65
N ARG A 471 31.50 -8.05 2.78
CA ARG A 471 31.81 -9.08 3.77
C ARG A 471 30.56 -9.39 4.60
N CYS A 472 29.64 -10.15 4.00
CA CYS A 472 28.31 -10.42 4.56
C CYS A 472 28.24 -11.82 5.18
N VAL A 473 27.67 -11.93 6.37
CA VAL A 473 27.17 -13.19 6.97
C VAL A 473 25.66 -13.20 6.77
N LEU A 474 25.18 -14.00 5.83
CA LEU A 474 23.78 -14.03 5.42
C LEU A 474 22.99 -15.07 6.23
N MET A 475 21.89 -14.66 6.83
CA MET A 475 20.96 -15.57 7.51
C MET A 475 19.76 -15.88 6.59
N LEU A 476 19.62 -17.15 6.21
CA LEU A 476 18.51 -17.68 5.40
C LEU A 476 17.68 -18.66 6.23
N GLY A 477 16.36 -18.64 6.14
CA GLY A 477 15.58 -19.60 6.93
C GLY A 477 14.12 -19.24 7.10
N GLY A 478 13.36 -20.23 7.53
CA GLY A 478 11.90 -20.16 7.68
C GLY A 478 11.18 -21.28 6.95
N ARG A 479 9.90 -21.04 6.64
CA ARG A 479 9.10 -21.90 5.75
C ARG A 479 9.29 -21.47 4.29
N GLY A 480 10.12 -22.22 3.56
CA GLY A 480 10.41 -22.02 2.15
C GLY A 480 9.28 -22.45 1.23
N LYS A 481 9.15 -21.76 0.10
CA LYS A 481 8.17 -22.08 -0.95
C LYS A 481 8.83 -22.92 -2.03
N ILE A 482 8.32 -24.14 -2.24
CA ILE A 482 8.81 -25.05 -3.28
C ILE A 482 8.33 -24.57 -4.65
N LEU A 483 9.26 -24.42 -5.59
CA LEU A 483 9.04 -23.97 -6.96
C LEU A 483 9.03 -25.15 -7.93
N GLY A 484 7.89 -25.32 -8.61
CA GLY A 484 7.69 -26.33 -9.64
C GLY A 484 7.90 -27.77 -9.15
N GLU A 485 8.03 -28.69 -10.10
CA GLU A 485 8.20 -30.13 -9.82
C GLU A 485 9.62 -30.49 -9.38
N SER A 486 10.59 -29.59 -9.60
CA SER A 486 12.01 -29.80 -9.26
C SER A 486 12.28 -29.91 -7.77
N GLY A 487 11.35 -29.44 -6.93
CA GLY A 487 11.57 -29.33 -5.50
C GLY A 487 12.47 -28.16 -5.11
N SER A 488 12.98 -27.32 -6.01
CA SER A 488 13.88 -26.20 -5.69
C SER A 488 13.16 -25.08 -4.91
N LEU A 489 13.91 -24.29 -4.13
CA LEU A 489 13.47 -23.04 -3.50
C LEU A 489 13.86 -21.78 -4.31
N GLY A 490 14.57 -21.94 -5.44
CA GLY A 490 15.02 -20.84 -6.30
C GLY A 490 16.22 -20.07 -5.74
N LEU A 491 17.00 -20.69 -4.85
CA LEU A 491 18.09 -20.07 -4.09
C LEU A 491 19.46 -20.35 -4.69
N GLN A 492 19.54 -21.11 -5.78
CA GLN A 492 20.81 -21.43 -6.43
C GLN A 492 21.58 -20.15 -6.84
N GLY A 493 22.88 -20.11 -6.47
CA GLY A 493 23.77 -18.96 -6.71
C GLY A 493 23.47 -17.72 -5.86
N LEU A 494 22.48 -17.76 -4.96
CA LEU A 494 22.10 -16.61 -4.14
C LEU A 494 23.21 -16.19 -3.16
N ALA A 495 24.02 -17.15 -2.72
CA ALA A 495 25.10 -16.94 -1.75
C ALA A 495 26.46 -16.65 -2.41
N ASP A 496 26.51 -16.52 -3.73
CA ASP A 496 27.78 -16.30 -4.44
C ASP A 496 28.40 -14.96 -4.02
N GLY A 497 29.60 -15.02 -3.42
CA GLY A 497 30.31 -13.84 -2.94
C GLY A 497 29.95 -13.37 -1.52
N VAL A 498 29.09 -14.12 -0.81
CA VAL A 498 28.84 -13.93 0.62
C VAL A 498 29.96 -14.61 1.44
N LYS A 499 30.33 -14.05 2.61
CA LYS A 499 31.38 -14.62 3.48
C LYS A 499 30.97 -15.99 4.02
N GLU A 500 29.79 -16.04 4.63
CA GLU A 500 29.20 -17.24 5.22
C GLU A 500 27.67 -17.18 5.10
N VAL A 501 27.04 -18.35 5.02
CA VAL A 501 25.59 -18.50 5.08
C VAL A 501 25.23 -19.30 6.32
N VAL A 502 24.31 -18.77 7.12
CA VAL A 502 23.72 -19.44 8.27
C VAL A 502 22.26 -19.75 7.98
N CYS A 503 21.92 -21.03 7.98
CA CYS A 503 20.58 -21.52 7.65
C CYS A 503 19.78 -21.85 8.92
N PHE A 504 18.48 -21.58 8.91
CA PHE A 504 17.59 -21.88 10.04
C PHE A 504 16.17 -22.27 9.65
N GLY A 505 15.39 -22.72 10.63
CA GLY A 505 13.95 -22.98 10.49
C GLY A 505 13.61 -24.25 9.70
N GLU A 506 12.33 -24.40 9.39
CA GLU A 506 11.75 -25.61 8.75
C GLU A 506 12.48 -26.01 7.46
N SER A 507 12.89 -25.01 6.66
CA SER A 507 13.59 -25.22 5.38
C SER A 507 15.12 -25.13 5.46
N GLY A 508 15.71 -24.93 6.64
CA GLY A 508 17.14 -24.64 6.81
C GLY A 508 18.07 -25.65 6.13
N ALA A 509 17.82 -26.95 6.30
CA ALA A 509 18.65 -28.01 5.68
C ALA A 509 18.59 -27.99 4.15
N LYS A 510 17.40 -27.77 3.58
CA LYS A 510 17.19 -27.70 2.14
C LYS A 510 17.80 -26.44 1.53
N ILE A 511 17.67 -25.31 2.21
CA ILE A 511 18.34 -24.07 1.84
C ILE A 511 19.85 -24.29 1.80
N ALA A 512 20.41 -24.93 2.83
CA ALA A 512 21.84 -25.22 2.91
C ALA A 512 22.33 -26.10 1.75
N GLU A 513 21.55 -27.10 1.35
CA GLU A 513 21.84 -27.94 0.19
C GLU A 513 21.87 -27.11 -1.12
N GLU A 514 20.87 -26.26 -1.34
CA GLU A 514 20.71 -25.51 -2.59
C GLU A 514 21.72 -24.36 -2.76
N VAL A 515 22.08 -23.69 -1.66
CA VAL A 515 23.07 -22.59 -1.69
C VAL A 515 24.51 -23.06 -1.41
N GLY A 516 24.71 -24.35 -1.12
CA GLY A 516 26.02 -24.90 -0.79
C GLY A 516 26.58 -24.43 0.56
N ALA A 517 25.71 -24.15 1.54
CA ALA A 517 26.13 -23.74 2.88
C ALA A 517 26.79 -24.90 3.66
N ARG A 518 27.65 -24.56 4.62
CA ARG A 518 28.32 -25.56 5.47
C ARG A 518 27.29 -26.21 6.39
N GLN A 519 27.34 -27.54 6.50
CA GLN A 519 26.45 -28.32 7.38
C GLN A 519 26.52 -27.89 8.86
N GLY A 520 27.67 -27.37 9.31
CA GLY A 520 27.83 -26.84 10.68
C GLY A 520 27.19 -25.47 10.94
N LEU A 521 26.55 -24.87 9.93
CA LEU A 521 25.85 -23.59 10.02
C LEU A 521 24.35 -23.74 9.69
N VAL A 522 23.77 -24.89 10.05
CA VAL A 522 22.35 -25.18 9.88
C VAL A 522 21.72 -25.43 11.25
N PHE A 523 20.69 -24.66 11.57
CA PHE A 523 20.06 -24.65 12.90
C PHE A 523 18.55 -24.84 12.81
N LEU A 524 17.93 -25.20 13.92
CA LEU A 524 16.47 -25.35 13.97
C LEU A 524 15.78 -24.02 14.25
N THR A 525 16.44 -23.13 15.00
CA THR A 525 15.86 -21.85 15.42
C THR A 525 16.66 -20.65 14.94
N ILE A 526 15.99 -19.52 14.75
CA ILE A 526 16.67 -18.26 14.44
C ILE A 526 17.62 -17.81 15.57
N ALA A 527 17.34 -18.19 16.82
CA ALA A 527 18.17 -17.87 17.97
C ALA A 527 19.56 -18.50 17.86
N GLU A 528 19.62 -19.81 17.65
CA GLU A 528 20.87 -20.55 17.44
C GLU A 528 21.63 -20.04 16.22
N ALA A 529 20.91 -19.74 15.14
CA ALA A 529 21.50 -19.17 13.93
C ALA A 529 22.10 -17.78 14.15
N LEU A 530 21.47 -16.93 14.96
CA LEU A 530 22.01 -15.61 15.28
C LEU A 530 23.29 -15.70 16.11
N GLU A 531 23.34 -16.60 17.09
CA GLU A 531 24.54 -16.87 17.88
C GLU A 531 25.69 -17.34 16.99
N ALA A 532 25.40 -18.27 16.07
CA ALA A 532 26.38 -18.75 15.10
C ALA A 532 26.85 -17.66 14.13
N ALA A 533 25.91 -16.85 13.60
CA ALA A 533 26.22 -15.73 12.71
C ALA A 533 27.10 -14.69 13.41
N HIS A 534 26.82 -14.37 14.67
CA HIS A 534 27.65 -13.48 15.48
C HIS A 534 29.05 -14.08 15.71
N GLY A 535 29.14 -15.38 16.01
CA GLY A 535 30.41 -16.06 16.27
C GLY A 535 31.36 -16.16 15.08
N VAL A 536 30.84 -16.15 13.85
CA VAL A 536 31.66 -16.18 12.62
C VAL A 536 31.94 -14.79 12.04
N ALA A 537 31.22 -13.76 12.52
CA ALA A 537 31.40 -12.38 12.08
C ALA A 537 32.67 -11.77 12.72
N GLU A 538 33.38 -10.99 11.93
CA GLU A 538 34.60 -10.26 12.32
C GLU A 538 34.39 -8.75 12.13
N GLU A 539 35.29 -7.94 12.69
CA GLU A 539 35.29 -6.50 12.50
C GLU A 539 35.18 -6.10 11.01
N GLY A 540 34.21 -5.24 10.70
CA GLY A 540 33.91 -4.79 9.35
C GLY A 540 32.93 -5.69 8.58
N ASP A 541 32.53 -6.85 9.13
CA ASP A 541 31.48 -7.67 8.55
C ASP A 541 30.08 -7.07 8.79
N THR A 542 29.12 -7.52 7.97
CA THR A 542 27.69 -7.26 8.16
C THR A 542 26.95 -8.58 8.36
N VAL A 543 26.19 -8.71 9.45
CA VAL A 543 25.19 -9.77 9.64
C VAL A 543 23.86 -9.30 9.05
N LEU A 544 23.39 -10.01 8.02
CA LEU A 544 22.16 -9.69 7.30
C LEU A 544 21.10 -10.76 7.58
N LEU A 545 20.01 -10.39 8.24
CA LEU A 545 18.80 -11.20 8.27
C LEU A 545 17.99 -10.94 6.99
N SER A 546 18.06 -11.83 6.01
CA SER A 546 17.32 -11.73 4.75
C SER A 546 16.81 -13.13 4.34
N PRO A 547 15.73 -13.63 4.94
CA PRO A 547 15.46 -15.06 5.10
C PRO A 547 15.09 -15.84 3.83
N ALA A 548 14.70 -15.17 2.75
CA ALA A 548 14.11 -15.74 1.53
C ALA A 548 12.83 -16.56 1.73
N CYS A 549 12.33 -16.68 2.96
CA CYS A 549 11.25 -17.58 3.35
C CYS A 549 10.20 -16.88 4.23
N ALA A 550 8.99 -17.45 4.26
CA ALA A 550 7.95 -17.03 5.19
C ALA A 550 8.34 -17.35 6.64
N SER A 551 7.75 -16.66 7.62
CA SER A 551 8.11 -16.75 9.04
C SER A 551 7.27 -17.73 9.86
N PHE A 552 6.24 -18.34 9.26
CA PHE A 552 5.17 -19.08 9.93
C PHE A 552 5.57 -20.43 10.55
N ASP A 553 6.85 -20.77 10.51
CA ASP A 553 7.41 -21.91 11.23
C ASP A 553 7.76 -21.58 12.68
N GLU A 554 8.27 -20.36 12.94
CA GLU A 554 8.65 -19.90 14.29
C GLU A 554 7.85 -18.68 14.80
N PHE A 555 7.27 -17.86 13.90
CA PHE A 555 6.64 -16.58 14.24
C PHE A 555 5.27 -16.40 13.58
N GLY A 556 4.41 -15.59 14.19
CA GLY A 556 3.10 -15.22 13.65
C GLY A 556 3.18 -14.27 12.45
N SER A 557 4.27 -13.52 12.29
CA SER A 557 4.50 -12.67 11.11
C SER A 557 5.98 -12.34 10.89
N PHE A 558 6.29 -11.73 9.74
CA PHE A 558 7.68 -11.29 9.46
C PHE A 558 8.07 -10.09 10.33
N GLU A 559 7.11 -9.25 10.72
CA GLU A 559 7.29 -8.15 11.67
C GLU A 559 7.72 -8.72 13.02
N GLU A 560 7.05 -9.76 13.52
CA GLU A 560 7.42 -10.40 14.78
C GLU A 560 8.84 -10.96 14.75
N ARG A 561 9.23 -11.63 13.66
CA ARG A 561 10.61 -12.08 13.43
C ARG A 561 11.62 -10.92 13.38
N GLY A 562 11.24 -9.83 12.71
CA GLY A 562 12.08 -8.64 12.58
C GLY A 562 12.25 -7.89 13.90
N GLU A 563 11.19 -7.77 14.70
CA GLU A 563 11.21 -7.22 16.06
C GLU A 563 12.05 -8.08 17.00
N TRP A 564 11.93 -9.40 16.88
CA TRP A 564 12.78 -10.33 17.61
C TRP A 564 14.27 -10.09 17.30
N PHE A 565 14.63 -9.99 16.01
CA PHE A 565 16.02 -9.75 15.60
C PHE A 565 16.55 -8.40 16.10
N ARG A 566 15.73 -7.35 16.08
CA ARG A 566 16.09 -6.04 16.66
C ARG A 566 16.38 -6.13 18.16
N ARG A 567 15.51 -6.78 18.93
CA ARG A 567 15.73 -6.96 20.38
C ARG A 567 16.96 -7.81 20.68
N ALA A 568 17.23 -8.82 19.85
CA ALA A 568 18.41 -9.64 19.97
C ALA A 568 19.69 -8.83 19.70
N PHE A 569 19.69 -7.97 18.66
CA PHE A 569 20.80 -7.05 18.40
C PHE A 569 21.06 -6.10 19.57
N GLU A 570 20.02 -5.51 20.17
CA GLU A 570 20.20 -4.63 21.35
C GLU A 570 20.88 -5.37 22.53
N SER A 571 20.66 -6.68 22.65
CA SER A 571 21.35 -7.50 23.66
C SER A 571 22.81 -7.79 23.32
N LEU A 572 23.16 -7.84 22.03
CA LEU A 572 24.54 -8.02 21.54
C LEU A 572 25.36 -6.72 21.53
N ARG A 573 24.67 -5.58 21.54
CA ARG A 573 25.29 -4.24 21.52
C ARG A 573 25.82 -3.83 22.91
N GLY A 574 25.26 -4.40 23.98
CA GLY A 574 25.52 -4.08 25.40
C GLY A 574 26.80 -4.67 25.96
#